data_AF-A0AB34H448-F1
#
_entry.id   AF-A0AB34H448-F1
#
_cell.length_a   1.000
_cell.length_b   1.000
_cell.length_c   1.000
_cell.angle_alpha   90.00
_cell.angle_beta   90.00
_cell.angle_gamma   90.00
#
_symmetry.space_group_name_H-M   'P 1'
#
loop_
_entity.id
_entity.type
_entity.pdbx_description
1 polymer ?
#
loop_
_entity_poly.entity_id
_entity_poly.type
_entity_poly.pdbx_seq_one_letter_code
_entity_poly.pdbx_strand_id
1 'polypeptide(L)'
;MVGNDKGDPMRHEAAGLLQMRSDRSPEPVGFMENLQTEVQEMEFLQFSKGLSFMRKEDFAEWLLFFTNTENKDVYWKNVSEKLSAGESISLDEFKSFCHFATHLEDFAIAMQMFSLAHRPVRLAEFKRAVKVATGQELSNNILDAVFKIFDVDGDECLSHEEFLGVLKNRMHRGLWVPQQLSIQEYWKCVKKESIKGVKEVWKQAGRGLL
;
A
#
# COMPACT_ATOMS: atom_id res chain seq x y z
N MET A 1 -12.06 36.05 62.20
CA MET A 1 -11.00 35.08 61.86
C MET A 1 -11.20 34.71 60.40
N VAL A 2 -10.43 35.33 59.49
CA VAL A 2 -10.43 34.95 58.07
C VAL A 2 -9.05 34.34 57.84
N GLY A 3 -9.02 33.01 57.78
CA GLY A 3 -7.80 32.26 57.45
C GLY A 3 -7.47 32.49 55.99
N ASN A 4 -6.31 33.08 55.73
CA ASN A 4 -5.76 33.23 54.40
C ASN A 4 -5.17 31.88 53.99
N ASP A 5 -5.90 31.12 53.18
CA ASP A 5 -5.43 29.88 52.58
C ASP A 5 -4.43 30.24 51.47
N LYS A 6 -3.13 30.21 51.81
CA LYS A 6 -2.06 30.35 50.82
C LYS A 6 -2.01 29.06 50.00
N GLY A 7 -2.76 29.04 48.91
CA GLY A 7 -2.72 27.98 47.91
C GLY A 7 -1.28 27.66 47.49
N ASP A 8 -0.95 26.38 47.56
CA ASP A 8 0.37 25.80 47.28
C ASP A 8 0.82 26.09 45.83
N PRO A 9 1.88 26.91 45.61
CA PRO A 9 2.31 27.32 44.27
C PRO A 9 2.70 26.15 43.36
N MET A 10 3.15 25.05 43.96
CA MET A 10 3.61 23.86 43.23
C MET A 10 2.47 23.13 42.52
N ARG A 11 1.22 23.26 43.00
CA ARG A 11 0.04 22.64 42.36
C ARG A 11 -0.36 23.35 41.07
N HIS A 12 -0.16 24.66 41.01
CA HIS A 12 -0.43 25.44 39.80
C HIS A 12 0.62 25.19 38.70
N GLU A 13 1.88 24.96 39.08
CA GLU A 13 2.96 24.64 38.14
C GLU A 13 2.83 23.22 37.57
N ALA A 14 2.50 22.23 38.41
CA ALA A 14 2.24 20.86 37.96
C ALA A 14 1.00 20.76 37.04
N ALA A 15 -0.06 21.53 37.33
CA ALA A 15 -1.22 21.62 36.46
C ALA A 15 -0.89 22.27 35.10
N GLY A 16 -0.06 23.32 35.09
CA GLY A 16 0.43 23.95 33.86
C GLY A 16 1.30 23.00 33.01
N LEU A 17 2.16 22.20 33.64
CA LEU A 17 2.98 21.19 32.95
C LEU A 17 2.16 20.01 32.42
N LEU A 18 1.09 19.60 33.11
CA LEU A 18 0.16 18.57 32.64
C LEU A 18 -0.70 19.07 31.47
N GLN A 19 -1.16 20.33 31.52
CA GLN A 19 -1.91 20.95 30.42
C GLN A 19 -1.01 21.11 29.17
N MET A 20 0.24 21.57 29.35
CA MET A 20 1.25 21.65 28.29
C MET A 20 1.69 20.30 27.73
N ARG A 21 1.43 19.20 28.44
CA ARG A 21 1.69 17.82 27.98
C ARG A 21 0.49 17.22 27.24
N SER A 22 -0.72 17.66 27.59
CA SER A 22 -1.95 17.30 26.88
C SER A 22 -2.09 18.03 25.54
N ASP A 23 -1.58 19.27 25.42
CA ASP A 23 -1.61 20.06 24.18
C ASP A 23 -0.48 19.70 23.19
N ARG A 24 0.47 18.87 23.62
CA ARG A 24 1.66 18.48 22.85
C ARG A 24 1.70 17.00 22.47
N SER A 25 0.65 16.22 22.78
CA SER A 25 0.51 14.93 22.11
C SER A 25 0.25 15.22 20.64
N PRO A 26 1.11 14.80 19.70
CA PRO A 26 0.76 14.90 18.29
C PRO A 26 -0.59 14.21 18.12
N GLU A 27 -1.55 14.93 17.56
CA GLU A 27 -2.81 14.34 17.11
C GLU A 27 -2.46 13.02 16.39
N PRO A 28 -3.13 11.89 16.68
CA PRO A 28 -2.76 10.58 16.15
C PRO A 28 -2.51 10.57 14.62
N VAL A 29 -3.18 11.47 13.90
CA VAL A 29 -3.01 11.73 12.47
C VAL A 29 -1.61 12.29 12.15
N GLY A 30 -1.18 13.37 12.82
CA GLY A 30 0.13 13.98 12.59
C GLY A 30 1.30 13.07 12.97
N PHE A 31 1.13 12.23 13.99
CA PHE A 31 2.11 11.17 14.29
C PHE A 31 2.22 10.17 13.13
N MET A 32 1.10 9.72 12.58
CA MET A 32 1.07 8.75 11.50
C MET A 32 1.63 9.31 10.19
N GLU A 33 1.37 10.58 9.88
CA GLU A 33 1.94 11.29 8.73
C GLU A 33 3.46 11.44 8.84
N ASN A 34 3.95 11.81 10.03
CA ASN A 34 5.39 11.90 10.29
C ASN A 34 6.06 10.53 10.16
N LEU A 35 5.45 9.48 10.71
CA LEU A 35 5.97 8.12 10.60
C LEU A 35 6.01 7.64 9.15
N GLN A 36 4.96 7.90 8.36
CA GLN A 36 4.96 7.57 6.94
C GLN A 36 6.07 8.29 6.19
N THR A 37 6.26 9.58 6.48
CA THR A 37 7.32 10.40 5.88
C THR A 37 8.70 9.86 6.22
N GLU A 38 8.93 9.52 7.49
CA GLU A 38 10.22 8.97 7.96
C GLU A 38 10.51 7.61 7.32
N VAL A 39 9.51 6.73 7.19
CA VAL A 39 9.65 5.44 6.50
C VAL A 39 10.00 5.65 5.02
N GLN A 40 9.33 6.60 4.33
CA GLN A 40 9.63 6.91 2.94
C GLN A 40 11.05 7.45 2.74
N GLU A 41 11.51 8.34 3.62
CA GLU A 41 12.88 8.88 3.58
C GLU A 41 13.93 7.80 3.85
N MET A 42 13.68 6.93 4.83
CA MET A 42 14.53 5.78 5.13
C MET A 42 14.63 4.82 3.92
N GLU A 43 13.50 4.51 3.28
CA GLU A 43 13.51 3.68 2.07
C GLU A 43 14.26 4.37 0.93
N PHE A 44 14.05 5.67 0.73
CA PHE A 44 14.79 6.42 -0.28
C PHE A 44 16.29 6.32 -0.05
N LEU A 45 16.77 6.59 1.17
CA LEU A 45 18.19 6.53 1.53
C LEU A 45 18.78 5.12 1.37
N GLN A 46 18.01 4.09 1.73
CA GLN A 46 18.44 2.70 1.59
C GLN A 46 18.67 2.33 0.13
N PHE A 47 17.72 2.64 -0.75
CA PHE A 47 17.79 2.27 -2.17
C PHE A 47 18.68 3.24 -2.98
N SER A 48 18.78 4.51 -2.59
CA SER A 48 19.74 5.46 -3.15
C SER A 48 21.19 5.23 -2.70
N LYS A 49 21.42 4.27 -1.79
CA LYS A 49 22.74 3.97 -1.21
C LYS A 49 23.36 5.19 -0.52
N GLY A 50 22.52 5.99 0.12
CA GLY A 50 22.90 7.22 0.83
C GLY A 50 23.10 8.44 -0.06
N LEU A 51 22.84 8.35 -1.37
CA LEU A 51 22.89 9.49 -2.28
C LEU A 51 21.62 10.36 -2.17
N SER A 52 21.73 11.63 -2.55
CA SER A 52 20.60 12.56 -2.62
C SER A 52 19.65 12.31 -3.81
N PHE A 53 20.01 11.38 -4.70
CA PHE A 53 19.24 10.98 -5.86
C PHE A 53 19.24 9.45 -5.97
N MET A 54 18.14 8.89 -6.46
CA MET A 54 17.98 7.46 -6.69
C MET A 54 18.07 7.19 -8.19
N ARG A 55 18.87 6.22 -8.64
CA ARG A 55 18.89 5.89 -10.08
C ARG A 55 17.59 5.18 -10.46
N LYS A 56 17.16 5.25 -11.72
CA LYS A 56 15.92 4.59 -12.15
C LYS A 56 15.95 3.07 -11.94
N GLU A 57 17.13 2.45 -11.99
CA GLU A 57 17.31 1.02 -11.69
C GLU A 57 17.12 0.73 -10.20
N ASP A 58 17.59 1.61 -9.31
CA ASP A 58 17.38 1.47 -7.86
C ASP A 58 15.89 1.70 -7.51
N PHE A 59 15.21 2.60 -8.23
CA PHE A 59 13.76 2.78 -8.12
C PHE A 59 12.99 1.54 -8.59
N ALA A 60 13.40 0.92 -9.70
CA ALA A 60 12.82 -0.33 -10.17
C ALA A 60 13.03 -1.47 -9.15
N GLU A 61 14.23 -1.57 -8.57
CA GLU A 61 14.54 -2.54 -7.51
C GLU A 61 13.63 -2.34 -6.30
N TRP A 62 13.47 -1.09 -5.84
CA TRP A 62 12.56 -0.72 -4.75
C TRP A 62 11.10 -1.08 -5.04
N LEU A 63 10.64 -0.80 -6.27
CA LEU A 63 9.26 -1.03 -6.68
C LEU A 63 8.95 -2.52 -6.78
N LEU A 64 9.90 -3.29 -7.31
CA LEU A 64 9.76 -4.73 -7.55
C LEU A 64 10.10 -5.58 -6.32
N PHE A 65 10.62 -5.01 -5.24
CA PHE A 65 11.14 -5.75 -4.08
C PHE A 65 10.21 -6.87 -3.60
N PHE A 66 8.92 -6.57 -3.42
CA PHE A 66 7.90 -7.51 -2.94
C PHE A 66 7.17 -8.29 -4.05
N THR A 67 7.63 -8.22 -5.29
CA THR A 67 7.03 -8.94 -6.44
C THR A 67 7.57 -10.37 -6.54
N ASN A 68 6.75 -11.29 -7.05
CA ASN A 68 7.17 -12.68 -7.29
C ASN A 68 8.28 -12.76 -8.35
N THR A 69 9.14 -13.77 -8.26
CA THR A 69 10.33 -13.94 -9.10
C THR A 69 10.02 -14.21 -10.57
N GLU A 70 8.91 -14.89 -10.87
CA GLU A 70 8.55 -15.28 -12.25
C GLU A 70 8.33 -14.08 -13.17
N ASN A 71 7.77 -12.98 -12.66
CA ASN A 71 7.52 -11.77 -13.44
C ASN A 71 8.70 -10.77 -13.37
N LYS A 72 9.64 -10.96 -12.42
CA LYS A 72 10.76 -10.04 -12.22
C LYS A 72 11.75 -10.04 -13.38
N ASP A 73 11.96 -11.19 -14.03
CA ASP A 73 12.95 -11.30 -15.10
C ASP A 73 12.58 -10.44 -16.32
N VAL A 74 11.29 -10.39 -16.66
CA VAL A 74 10.78 -9.55 -17.75
C VAL A 74 10.98 -8.07 -17.43
N TYR A 75 10.64 -7.64 -16.22
CA TYR A 75 10.82 -6.25 -15.80
C TYR A 75 12.30 -5.85 -15.73
N TRP A 76 13.18 -6.74 -15.26
CA TRP A 76 14.62 -6.47 -15.23
C TRP A 76 15.25 -6.41 -16.62
N LYS A 77 14.72 -7.19 -17.57
CA LYS A 77 15.11 -7.05 -18.98
C LYS A 77 14.71 -5.65 -19.50
N ASN A 78 13.48 -5.22 -19.26
CA ASN A 78 13.03 -3.88 -19.63
C ASN A 78 13.87 -2.77 -18.97
N VAL A 79 14.21 -2.91 -17.69
CA VAL A 79 15.08 -1.99 -16.96
C VAL A 79 16.45 -1.87 -17.63
N SER A 80 17.06 -2.99 -18.01
CA SER A 80 18.39 -2.98 -18.63
C SER A 80 18.41 -2.51 -20.09
N GLU A 81 17.34 -2.72 -20.84
CA GLU A 81 17.25 -2.36 -22.26
C GLU A 81 16.65 -0.96 -22.51
N LYS A 82 15.68 -0.53 -21.70
CA LYS A 82 14.86 0.67 -21.96
C LYS A 82 15.22 1.87 -21.07
N LEU A 83 15.77 1.68 -19.87
CA LEU A 83 16.12 2.80 -18.99
C LEU A 83 17.48 3.39 -19.37
N SER A 84 17.53 4.72 -19.50
CA SER A 84 18.74 5.45 -19.85
C SER A 84 19.70 5.53 -18.66
N ALA A 85 20.96 5.16 -18.89
CA ALA A 85 22.00 5.35 -17.89
C ALA A 85 22.19 6.85 -17.58
N GLY A 86 22.23 7.18 -16.28
CA GLY A 86 22.48 8.54 -15.79
C GLY A 86 21.21 9.35 -15.46
N GLU A 87 20.02 8.82 -15.73
CA GLU A 87 18.78 9.41 -15.23
C GLU A 87 18.53 9.02 -13.77
N SER A 88 18.01 9.97 -12.98
CA SER A 88 17.75 9.77 -11.56
C SER A 88 16.41 10.37 -11.14
N ILE A 89 15.95 9.93 -9.97
CA ILE A 89 14.71 10.32 -9.32
C ILE A 89 15.07 11.06 -8.03
N SER A 90 14.46 12.23 -7.84
CA SER A 90 14.63 13.01 -6.62
C SER A 90 13.78 12.46 -5.46
N LEU A 91 14.08 12.89 -4.23
CA LEU A 91 13.27 12.54 -3.06
C LEU A 91 11.80 13.01 -3.21
N ASP A 92 11.58 14.20 -3.78
CA ASP A 92 10.23 14.75 -3.96
C ASP A 92 9.42 13.97 -5.00
N GLU A 93 10.06 13.56 -6.10
CA GLU A 93 9.45 12.69 -7.10
C GLU A 93 9.09 11.32 -6.52
N PHE A 94 9.99 10.75 -5.72
CA PHE A 94 9.77 9.50 -5.01
C PHE A 94 8.62 9.59 -4.00
N LYS A 95 8.59 10.64 -3.16
CA LYS A 95 7.50 10.89 -2.21
C LYS A 95 6.16 11.11 -2.92
N SER A 96 6.16 11.84 -4.04
CA SER A 96 4.97 12.02 -4.88
C SER A 96 4.45 10.69 -5.41
N PHE A 97 5.33 9.78 -5.85
CA PHE A 97 4.95 8.44 -6.28
C PHE A 97 4.43 7.58 -5.10
N CYS A 98 5.03 7.69 -3.91
CA CYS A 98 4.54 7.00 -2.73
C CYS A 98 3.15 7.47 -2.32
N HIS A 99 2.90 8.79 -2.36
CA HIS A 99 1.57 9.37 -2.13
C HIS A 99 0.55 8.90 -3.17
N PHE A 100 0.96 8.75 -4.43
CA PHE A 100 0.11 8.10 -5.43
C PHE A 100 -0.22 6.65 -5.04
N ALA A 101 0.78 5.87 -4.60
CA ALA A 101 0.59 4.48 -4.23
C ALA A 101 -0.35 4.28 -3.02
N THR A 102 -0.49 5.28 -2.13
CA THR A 102 -1.50 5.23 -1.05
C THR A 102 -2.94 5.35 -1.54
N HIS A 103 -3.17 5.90 -2.74
CA HIS A 103 -4.49 6.07 -3.38
C HIS A 103 -4.75 5.01 -4.47
N LEU A 104 -4.09 3.85 -4.36
CA LEU A 104 -4.14 2.81 -5.38
C LEU A 104 -5.56 2.26 -5.63
N GLU A 105 -6.42 2.23 -4.62
CA GLU A 105 -7.80 1.75 -4.78
C GLU A 105 -8.63 2.69 -5.68
N ASP A 106 -8.54 4.01 -5.46
CA ASP A 106 -9.21 5.01 -6.30
C ASP A 106 -8.67 4.98 -7.73
N PHE A 107 -7.36 4.83 -7.87
CA PHE A 107 -6.72 4.67 -9.18
C PHE A 107 -7.18 3.38 -9.89
N ALA A 108 -7.31 2.27 -9.17
CA ALA A 108 -7.77 1.00 -9.73
C ALA A 108 -9.21 1.09 -10.26
N ILE A 109 -10.08 1.82 -9.58
CA ILE A 109 -11.46 2.08 -10.06
C ILE A 109 -11.42 2.85 -11.39
N ALA A 110 -10.56 3.88 -11.50
CA ALA A 110 -10.39 4.61 -12.75
C ALA A 110 -9.87 3.70 -13.88
N MET A 111 -8.91 2.82 -13.59
CA MET A 111 -8.37 1.83 -14.55
C MET A 111 -9.42 0.82 -15.01
N GLN A 112 -10.30 0.35 -14.11
CA GLN A 112 -11.39 -0.56 -14.45
C GLN A 112 -12.31 0.04 -15.52
N MET A 113 -12.60 1.34 -15.47
CA MET A 113 -13.43 1.99 -16.50
C MET A 113 -12.78 1.93 -17.89
N PHE A 114 -11.45 2.08 -18.00
CA PHE A 114 -10.74 1.93 -19.28
C PHE A 114 -10.74 0.49 -19.78
N SER A 115 -10.53 -0.47 -18.88
CA SER A 115 -10.58 -1.90 -19.18
C SER A 115 -11.96 -2.34 -19.69
N LEU A 116 -13.05 -1.91 -19.02
CA LEU A 116 -14.44 -2.17 -19.45
C LEU A 116 -14.78 -1.55 -20.82
N ALA A 117 -14.12 -0.45 -21.19
CA ALA A 117 -14.28 0.18 -22.49
C ALA A 117 -13.39 -0.44 -23.58
N HIS A 118 -12.61 -1.48 -23.26
CA HIS A 118 -11.60 -2.08 -24.13
C HIS A 118 -10.61 -1.05 -24.70
N ARG A 119 -10.24 -0.06 -23.89
CA ARG A 119 -9.28 0.98 -24.27
C ARG A 119 -7.93 0.70 -23.62
N PRO A 120 -6.82 0.69 -24.37
CA PRO A 120 -5.50 0.57 -23.79
C PRO A 120 -5.18 1.81 -22.94
N VAL A 121 -4.41 1.61 -21.87
CA VAL A 121 -3.99 2.67 -20.96
C VAL A 121 -2.66 3.22 -21.44
N ARG A 122 -2.71 4.29 -22.24
CA ARG A 122 -1.50 5.05 -22.62
C ARG A 122 -1.17 6.08 -21.55
N LEU A 123 -0.04 6.75 -21.74
CA LEU A 123 0.47 7.78 -20.82
C LEU A 123 -0.55 8.87 -20.49
N ALA A 124 -1.37 9.30 -21.46
CA ALA A 124 -2.36 10.36 -21.26
C ALA A 124 -3.52 9.91 -20.35
N GLU A 125 -4.02 8.69 -20.56
CA GLU A 125 -5.06 8.08 -19.73
C GLU A 125 -4.53 7.83 -18.32
N PHE A 126 -3.30 7.32 -18.19
CA PHE A 126 -2.66 7.10 -16.89
C PHE A 126 -2.50 8.41 -16.11
N LYS A 127 -1.95 9.46 -16.72
CA LYS A 127 -1.81 10.80 -16.11
C LYS A 127 -3.15 11.32 -15.59
N ARG A 128 -4.20 11.18 -16.40
CA ARG A 128 -5.54 11.62 -16.02
C ARG A 128 -6.07 10.84 -14.83
N ALA A 129 -5.90 9.52 -14.82
CA ALA A 129 -6.35 8.68 -13.72
C ALA A 129 -5.59 8.96 -12.42
N VAL A 130 -4.28 9.19 -12.47
CA VAL A 130 -3.48 9.64 -11.32
C VAL A 130 -4.00 10.97 -10.77
N LYS A 131 -4.27 11.93 -11.66
CA LYS A 131 -4.81 13.25 -11.29
C LYS A 131 -6.18 13.15 -10.64
N VAL A 132 -7.03 12.23 -11.11
CA VAL A 132 -8.36 11.97 -10.53
C VAL A 132 -8.24 11.31 -9.16
N ALA A 133 -7.35 10.33 -9.00
CA ALA A 133 -7.20 9.58 -7.75
C ALA A 133 -6.52 10.38 -6.63
N THR A 134 -5.55 11.23 -6.96
CA THR A 134 -4.68 11.89 -5.96
C THR A 134 -4.87 13.41 -5.90
N GLY A 135 -5.49 14.01 -6.94
CA GLY A 135 -5.47 15.46 -7.12
C GLY A 135 -4.11 16.03 -7.55
N GLN A 136 -3.06 15.20 -7.67
CA GLN A 136 -1.69 15.59 -8.00
C GLN A 136 -1.27 15.03 -9.37
N GLU A 137 -0.17 15.55 -9.91
CA GLU A 137 0.43 15.06 -11.15
C GLU A 137 1.82 14.51 -10.83
N LEU A 138 2.11 13.31 -11.33
CA LEU A 138 3.46 12.74 -11.27
C LEU A 138 4.34 13.38 -12.34
N SER A 139 5.64 13.49 -12.05
CA SER A 139 6.60 14.01 -13.02
C SER A 139 6.69 13.08 -14.25
N ASN A 140 7.02 13.67 -15.40
CA ASN A 140 7.26 12.89 -16.62
C ASN A 140 8.40 11.86 -16.43
N ASN A 141 9.37 12.16 -15.56
CA ASN A 141 10.49 11.28 -15.26
C ASN A 141 10.04 9.98 -14.57
N ILE A 142 9.16 10.09 -13.55
CA ILE A 142 8.55 8.94 -12.87
C ILE A 142 7.68 8.15 -13.84
N LEU A 143 6.84 8.84 -14.62
CA LEU A 143 5.94 8.19 -15.55
C LEU A 143 6.68 7.45 -16.66
N ASP A 144 7.74 8.03 -17.20
CA ASP A 144 8.63 7.39 -18.17
C ASP A 144 9.27 6.12 -17.58
N ALA A 145 9.78 6.19 -16.35
CA ALA A 145 10.35 5.02 -15.67
C ALA A 145 9.31 3.92 -15.49
N VAL A 146 8.11 4.25 -14.99
CA VAL A 146 7.02 3.29 -14.78
C VAL A 146 6.59 2.65 -16.11
N PHE A 147 6.34 3.44 -17.15
CA PHE A 147 5.93 2.89 -18.45
C PHE A 147 7.01 1.99 -19.04
N LYS A 148 8.28 2.39 -19.00
CA LYS A 148 9.38 1.54 -19.50
C LYS A 148 9.52 0.23 -18.74
N ILE A 149 9.33 0.23 -17.41
CA ILE A 149 9.41 -0.98 -16.59
C ILE A 149 8.26 -1.94 -16.95
N PHE A 150 7.01 -1.45 -16.99
CA PHE A 150 5.81 -2.28 -17.09
C PHE A 150 5.24 -2.45 -18.51
N ASP A 151 5.87 -1.86 -19.52
CA ASP A 151 5.58 -2.10 -20.94
C ASP A 151 6.26 -3.40 -21.40
N VAL A 152 5.53 -4.51 -21.32
CA VAL A 152 6.05 -5.87 -21.58
C VAL A 152 6.11 -6.18 -23.07
N ASP A 153 5.16 -5.69 -23.86
CA ASP A 153 5.01 -5.98 -25.29
C ASP A 153 5.54 -4.87 -26.21
N GLY A 154 5.93 -3.72 -25.66
CA GLY A 154 6.53 -2.63 -26.43
C GLY A 154 5.50 -1.77 -27.16
N ASP A 155 4.23 -1.81 -26.76
CA ASP A 155 3.12 -1.12 -27.43
C ASP A 155 2.87 0.31 -26.89
N GLU A 156 3.75 0.78 -25.99
CA GLU A 156 3.64 2.04 -25.23
C GLU A 156 2.39 2.13 -24.33
N CYS A 157 1.78 0.99 -24.02
CA CYS A 157 0.67 0.88 -23.09
C CYS A 157 1.12 0.19 -21.80
N LEU A 158 0.43 0.52 -20.71
CA LEU A 158 0.71 -0.09 -19.42
C LEU A 158 -0.08 -1.40 -19.27
N SER A 159 0.61 -2.49 -18.92
CA SER A 159 -0.01 -3.70 -18.36
C SER A 159 -0.63 -3.40 -16.99
N HIS A 160 -1.80 -2.77 -16.98
CA HIS A 160 -2.41 -2.19 -15.78
C HIS A 160 -2.72 -3.24 -14.69
N GLU A 161 -3.15 -4.44 -15.05
CA GLU A 161 -3.43 -5.50 -14.05
C GLU A 161 -2.16 -5.91 -13.30
N GLU A 162 -1.06 -6.10 -14.02
CA GLU A 162 0.21 -6.48 -13.42
C GLU A 162 0.81 -5.33 -12.60
N PHE A 163 0.74 -4.11 -13.13
CA PHE A 163 1.17 -2.91 -12.41
C PHE A 163 0.41 -2.74 -11.08
N LEU A 164 -0.93 -2.86 -11.10
CA LEU A 164 -1.75 -2.81 -9.89
C LEU A 164 -1.36 -3.91 -8.90
N GLY A 165 -1.09 -5.12 -9.38
CA GLY A 165 -0.62 -6.23 -8.56
C GLY A 165 0.72 -5.95 -7.88
N VAL A 166 1.70 -5.44 -8.63
CA VAL A 166 3.01 -5.04 -8.10
C VAL A 166 2.88 -3.95 -7.05
N LEU A 167 2.11 -2.89 -7.35
CA LEU A 167 1.96 -1.78 -6.43
C LEU A 167 1.19 -2.19 -5.16
N LYS A 168 0.19 -3.08 -5.28
CA LYS A 168 -0.52 -3.64 -4.12
C LYS A 168 0.42 -4.45 -3.23
N ASN A 169 1.27 -5.31 -3.80
CA ASN A 169 2.28 -6.04 -3.04
C ASN A 169 3.28 -5.08 -2.36
N ARG A 170 3.68 -4.01 -3.05
CA ARG A 170 4.57 -2.98 -2.52
C ARG A 170 3.98 -2.27 -1.31
N MET A 171 2.69 -1.93 -1.37
CA MET A 171 1.96 -1.28 -0.27
C MET A 171 1.72 -2.21 0.92
N HIS A 172 1.52 -3.50 0.65
CA HIS A 172 1.40 -4.51 1.70
C HIS A 172 2.72 -4.89 2.36
N ARG A 173 3.88 -4.54 1.77
CA ARG A 173 5.22 -4.79 2.33
C ARG A 173 5.47 -6.27 2.71
N GLY A 174 4.83 -7.20 1.99
CA GLY A 174 4.88 -8.64 2.30
C GLY A 174 4.17 -9.05 3.59
N LEU A 175 3.49 -8.13 4.28
CA LEU A 175 2.76 -8.39 5.54
C LEU A 175 1.35 -8.93 5.31
N TRP A 176 0.84 -8.82 4.09
CA TRP A 176 -0.48 -9.33 3.72
C TRP A 176 -0.35 -10.64 2.96
N VAL A 177 -0.94 -11.70 3.51
CA VAL A 177 -1.13 -12.98 2.82
C VAL A 177 -2.62 -13.12 2.54
N PRO A 178 -3.05 -13.26 1.26
CA PRO A 178 -4.44 -13.52 0.96
C PRO A 178 -4.87 -14.77 1.70
N GLN A 179 -5.82 -14.63 2.62
CA GLN A 179 -6.39 -15.74 3.34
C GLN A 179 -7.24 -16.54 2.34
N GLN A 180 -6.63 -17.54 1.72
CA GLN A 180 -7.35 -18.53 0.94
C GLN A 180 -8.24 -19.28 1.92
N LEU A 181 -9.52 -18.90 1.97
CA LEU A 181 -10.54 -19.71 2.63
C LEU A 181 -10.53 -21.06 1.93
N SER A 182 -9.88 -22.02 2.55
CA SER A 182 -9.51 -23.25 1.87
C SER A 182 -10.77 -24.09 1.65
N ILE A 183 -10.79 -24.86 0.56
CA ILE A 183 -11.79 -25.92 0.36
C ILE A 183 -11.86 -26.84 1.60
N GLN A 184 -10.78 -26.92 2.41
CA GLN A 184 -10.79 -27.64 3.69
C GLN A 184 -11.72 -27.02 4.74
N GLU A 185 -11.83 -25.70 4.83
CA GLU A 185 -12.76 -25.03 5.76
C GLU A 185 -14.22 -25.27 5.34
N TYR A 186 -14.48 -25.26 4.03
CA TYR A 186 -15.75 -25.70 3.47
C TYR A 186 -16.05 -27.16 3.85
N TRP A 187 -15.13 -28.09 3.61
CA TRP A 187 -15.31 -29.51 3.97
C TRP A 187 -15.44 -29.73 5.48
N LYS A 188 -14.80 -28.90 6.30
CA LYS A 188 -14.92 -28.94 7.76
C LYS A 188 -16.35 -28.57 8.20
N CYS A 189 -16.95 -27.56 7.57
CA CYS A 189 -18.35 -27.21 7.78
C CYS A 189 -19.29 -28.32 7.31
N VAL A 190 -19.10 -28.84 6.09
CA VAL A 190 -19.92 -29.93 5.55
C VAL A 190 -19.88 -31.16 6.45
N LYS A 191 -18.68 -31.61 6.89
CA LYS A 191 -18.55 -32.74 7.82
C LYS A 191 -19.27 -32.49 9.14
N LYS A 192 -19.14 -31.29 9.70
CA LYS A 192 -19.77 -30.92 10.97
C LYS A 192 -21.29 -30.97 10.88
N GLU A 193 -21.89 -30.40 9.84
CA GLU A 193 -23.35 -30.41 9.66
C GLU A 193 -23.88 -31.80 9.30
N SER A 194 -23.17 -32.58 8.49
CA SER A 194 -23.55 -33.97 8.21
C SER A 194 -23.55 -34.85 9.47
N ILE A 195 -22.54 -34.73 10.34
CA ILE A 195 -22.48 -35.50 11.60
C ILE A 195 -23.59 -35.07 12.57
N LYS A 196 -23.91 -33.77 12.64
CA LYS A 196 -25.05 -33.28 13.43
C LYS A 196 -26.37 -33.84 12.92
N GLY A 197 -26.60 -33.81 11.60
CA GLY A 197 -27.80 -34.35 10.97
C GLY A 197 -27.97 -35.84 11.27
N VAL A 198 -26.90 -36.63 11.12
CA VAL A 198 -26.92 -38.06 11.46
C VAL A 198 -27.20 -38.27 12.96
N LYS A 199 -26.56 -37.52 13.86
CA LYS A 199 -26.81 -37.64 15.30
C LYS A 199 -28.26 -37.36 15.67
N GLU A 200 -28.88 -36.35 15.07
CA GLU A 200 -30.26 -35.99 15.40
C GLU A 200 -31.26 -37.02 14.88
N VAL A 201 -31.02 -37.58 13.69
CA VAL A 201 -31.81 -38.69 13.12
C VAL A 201 -31.72 -39.94 13.99
N TRP A 202 -30.51 -40.32 14.44
CA TRP A 202 -30.31 -41.48 15.32
C TRP A 202 -30.97 -41.30 16.69
N LYS A 203 -30.94 -40.07 17.23
CA LYS A 203 -31.59 -39.72 18.50
C LYS A 203 -33.12 -39.69 18.41
N GLN A 204 -33.68 -39.48 17.22
CA GLN A 204 -35.11 -39.63 16.97
C GLN A 204 -35.52 -41.09 16.77
N ALA A 205 -34.74 -41.86 16.00
CA ALA A 205 -34.99 -43.29 15.78
C ALA A 205 -34.88 -44.11 17.08
N GLY A 206 -33.92 -43.80 17.96
CA GLY A 206 -33.80 -44.44 19.27
C GLY A 206 -34.88 -44.07 20.30
N ARG A 207 -35.68 -43.04 20.03
CA ARG A 207 -36.82 -42.62 20.87
C ARG A 207 -38.16 -43.22 20.43
N GLY A 208 -38.21 -43.91 19.29
CA GLY A 208 -39.40 -44.65 18.82
C GLY A 208 -39.44 -46.13 19.21
N LEU A 209 -38.57 -46.58 20.13
CA LEU A 209 -38.41 -47.99 20.53
C LEU A 209 -38.55 -48.22 22.05
N LEU A 210 -39.26 -47.32 22.74
CA LEU A 210 -39.86 -47.49 24.07
C LEU A 210 -41.36 -47.17 23.96
#